data_AF-A0A3E2HNM8-F1
#
_entry.id   AF-A0A3E2HNM8-F1
#
_cell.length_a   1.000
_cell.length_b   1.000
_cell.length_c   1.000
_cell.angle_alpha   90.00
_cell.angle_beta   90.00
_cell.angle_gamma   90.00
#
_symmetry.space_group_name_H-M   'P 1'
#
loop_
_entity.id
_entity.type
_entity.pdbx_description
1 polymer ?
#
loop_
_entity_poly.entity_id
_entity_poly.type
_entity_poly.pdbx_seq_one_letter_code
_entity_poly.pdbx_strand_id
1 'polypeptide(L)'
;MANINFQEIHDLLVEIAYEAGRMITDARPSIDVAGTKKNSADIVTETDQAVEKMVSTRLQTVYPNYEFIGEETWKPGMKLTDAPTFIVDPIDGTTNFLHGFPHVCISLGFVLDKIPSVGVIYNPFLDELYTAIQGQGAFLKRPQKERVKLPIRQPAEPLGDLNTTLIAAEWGTDRYGNNFDVKVQTFTKLAAAQQNGGSMVHSLRALGSAALNLCAVASGGLDAYWEGGCWAWDVAAGWCILNEAGGIMAGGNPGDWQPTVDGRLFLAVRLAPSGQKEFVEKFWDVIGNGRMVYES
;
A
#
# COMPACT_ATOMS: atom_id res chain seq x y z
N MET A 1 23.99 6.91 18.67
CA MET A 1 23.21 6.30 17.59
C MET A 1 24.01 6.51 16.31
N ALA A 2 24.33 5.44 15.59
CA ALA A 2 24.97 5.60 14.28
C ALA A 2 24.05 6.44 13.40
N ASN A 3 24.60 7.37 12.62
CA ASN A 3 23.80 8.22 11.74
C ASN A 3 23.27 7.33 10.62
N ILE A 4 21.97 7.00 10.63
CA ILE A 4 21.38 6.10 9.63
C ILE A 4 21.36 6.85 8.29
N ASN A 5 21.98 6.26 7.27
CA ASN A 5 22.03 6.85 5.93
C ASN A 5 20.83 6.38 5.09
N PHE A 6 19.76 7.18 5.06
CA PHE A 6 18.57 6.85 4.27
C PHE A 6 18.83 6.79 2.77
N GLN A 7 19.84 7.49 2.25
CA GLN A 7 20.17 7.43 0.82
C GLN A 7 20.76 6.07 0.45
N GLU A 8 21.71 5.56 1.25
CA GLU A 8 22.29 4.23 1.03
C GLU A 8 21.25 3.11 1.17
N ILE A 9 20.33 3.24 2.13
CA ILE A 9 19.19 2.32 2.28
C ILE A 9 18.31 2.36 1.03
N HIS A 10 17.88 3.55 0.61
CA HIS A 10 17.07 3.73 -0.59
C HIS A 10 17.70 3.10 -1.82
N ASP A 11 18.98 3.38 -2.09
CA ASP A 11 19.65 2.89 -3.28
C ASP A 11 19.75 1.36 -3.28
N LEU A 12 20.02 0.76 -2.11
CA LEU A 12 19.97 -0.69 -1.94
C LEU A 12 18.56 -1.26 -2.20
N LEU A 13 17.51 -0.62 -1.65
CA LEU A 13 16.14 -1.08 -1.87
C LEU A 13 15.73 -0.99 -3.34
N VAL A 14 16.18 0.03 -4.08
CA VAL A 14 15.93 0.14 -5.53
C VAL A 14 16.61 -1.01 -6.30
N GLU A 15 17.87 -1.36 -5.97
CA GLU A 15 18.55 -2.50 -6.58
C GLU A 15 17.78 -3.81 -6.34
N ILE A 16 17.37 -4.05 -5.08
CA ILE A 16 16.62 -5.23 -4.67
C ILE A 16 15.27 -5.28 -5.37
N ALA A 17 14.56 -4.15 -5.47
CA ALA A 17 13.25 -4.09 -6.13
C ALA A 17 13.33 -4.52 -7.60
N TYR A 18 14.35 -4.06 -8.33
CA TYR A 18 14.57 -4.50 -9.72
C TYR A 18 14.93 -5.99 -9.83
N GLU A 19 15.68 -6.53 -8.87
CA GLU A 19 16.00 -7.97 -8.83
C GLU A 19 14.76 -8.83 -8.56
N ALA A 20 13.98 -8.47 -7.54
CA ALA A 20 12.71 -9.12 -7.25
C ALA A 20 11.73 -9.01 -8.43
N GLY A 21 11.64 -7.84 -9.07
CA GLY A 21 10.78 -7.63 -10.23
C GLY A 21 11.08 -8.60 -11.37
N ARG A 22 12.36 -8.91 -11.63
CA ARG A 22 12.76 -9.94 -12.61
C ARG A 22 12.25 -11.32 -12.20
N MET A 23 12.45 -11.70 -10.93
CA MET A 23 11.96 -12.98 -10.39
C MET A 23 10.45 -13.13 -10.54
N ILE A 24 9.69 -12.08 -10.23
CA ILE A 24 8.22 -12.04 -10.35
C ILE A 24 7.79 -12.19 -11.80
N THR A 25 8.44 -11.51 -12.75
CA THR A 25 8.09 -11.59 -14.19
C THR A 25 8.53 -12.90 -14.86
N ASP A 26 9.57 -13.55 -14.34
CA ASP A 26 10.04 -14.86 -14.84
C ASP A 26 9.17 -16.00 -14.34
N ALA A 27 8.50 -15.82 -13.20
CA ALA A 27 7.53 -16.77 -12.70
C ALA A 27 6.34 -16.93 -13.67
N ARG A 28 5.79 -18.14 -13.70
CA ARG A 28 4.69 -18.54 -14.59
C ARG A 28 3.58 -19.16 -13.76
N PRO A 29 2.81 -18.36 -13.00
CA PRO A 29 1.65 -18.88 -12.29
C PRO A 29 0.63 -19.37 -13.33
N SER A 30 0.15 -20.61 -13.18
CA SER A 30 -0.89 -21.18 -14.04
C SER A 30 -2.05 -21.68 -13.18
N ILE A 31 -3.27 -21.22 -13.47
CA ILE A 31 -4.51 -21.75 -12.88
C ILE A 31 -4.80 -23.09 -13.55
N ASP A 32 -4.28 -24.19 -12.99
CA ASP A 32 -4.52 -25.52 -13.54
C ASP A 32 -5.89 -26.05 -13.04
N VAL A 33 -6.92 -25.91 -13.89
CA VAL A 33 -8.30 -26.36 -13.60
C VAL A 33 -8.39 -27.90 -13.51
N ALA A 34 -7.33 -28.62 -13.92
CA ALA A 34 -7.31 -30.08 -14.04
C ALA A 34 -6.60 -30.83 -12.89
N GLY A 35 -6.19 -30.16 -11.81
CA GLY A 35 -5.76 -30.79 -10.54
C GLY A 35 -4.60 -31.80 -10.62
N THR A 36 -3.78 -31.76 -11.68
CA THR A 36 -2.72 -32.76 -11.93
C THR A 36 -1.30 -32.18 -12.02
N LYS A 37 -1.12 -30.88 -11.73
CA LYS A 37 0.19 -30.24 -11.49
C LYS A 37 0.06 -29.28 -10.31
N LYS A 38 1.19 -28.94 -9.68
CA LYS A 38 1.27 -28.02 -8.52
C LYS A 38 0.21 -26.94 -8.63
N ASN A 39 -0.68 -26.84 -7.64
CA ASN A 39 -1.81 -25.93 -7.73
C ASN A 39 -1.27 -24.50 -7.87
N SER A 40 -2.05 -23.64 -8.51
CA SER A 40 -1.63 -22.27 -8.81
C SER A 40 -1.28 -21.46 -7.56
N ALA A 41 -1.95 -21.76 -6.43
CA ALA A 41 -1.61 -21.21 -5.12
C ALA A 41 -0.22 -21.63 -4.63
N ASP A 42 0.22 -22.85 -4.94
CA ASP A 42 1.54 -23.36 -4.53
C ASP A 42 2.67 -22.63 -5.27
N ILE A 43 2.49 -22.32 -6.56
CA ILE A 43 3.51 -21.60 -7.36
C ILE A 43 3.68 -20.16 -6.89
N VAL A 44 2.57 -19.51 -6.53
CA VAL A 44 2.61 -18.15 -6.02
C VAL A 44 3.36 -18.14 -4.68
N THR A 45 2.96 -18.99 -3.74
CA THR A 45 3.65 -19.20 -2.46
C THR A 45 5.15 -19.49 -2.62
N GLU A 46 5.55 -20.32 -3.61
CA GLU A 46 6.97 -20.59 -3.89
C GLU A 46 7.73 -19.34 -4.40
N THR A 47 7.05 -18.49 -5.19
CA THR A 47 7.65 -17.26 -5.73
C THR A 47 7.79 -16.21 -4.63
N ASP A 48 6.74 -16.00 -3.83
CA ASP A 48 6.73 -15.11 -2.66
C ASP A 48 7.89 -15.43 -1.71
N GLN A 49 8.00 -16.70 -1.30
CA GLN A 49 9.07 -17.17 -0.41
C GLN A 49 10.47 -17.00 -1.01
N ALA A 50 10.62 -17.25 -2.31
CA ALA A 50 11.90 -17.09 -2.99
C ALA A 50 12.33 -15.61 -3.05
N VAL A 51 11.39 -14.71 -3.37
CA VAL A 51 11.62 -13.26 -3.39
C VAL A 51 11.96 -12.76 -1.99
N GLU A 52 11.16 -13.08 -0.97
CA GLU A 52 11.41 -12.63 0.40
C GLU A 52 12.76 -13.14 0.94
N LYS A 53 13.12 -14.39 0.63
CA LYS A 53 14.43 -14.95 0.99
C LYS A 53 15.58 -14.19 0.33
N MET A 54 15.46 -13.83 -0.94
CA MET A 54 16.47 -13.03 -1.65
C MET A 54 16.61 -11.65 -0.98
N VAL A 55 15.47 -10.97 -0.75
CA VAL A 55 15.42 -9.64 -0.12
C VAL A 55 16.05 -9.68 1.27
N SER A 56 15.59 -10.57 2.15
CA SER A 56 16.10 -10.70 3.52
C SER A 56 17.60 -11.01 3.56
N THR A 57 18.09 -11.91 2.68
CA THR A 57 19.53 -12.24 2.59
C THR A 57 20.36 -11.01 2.21
N ARG A 58 19.93 -10.25 1.20
CA ARG A 58 20.61 -9.02 0.75
C ARG A 58 20.66 -7.98 1.87
N LEU A 59 19.52 -7.75 2.53
CA LEU A 59 19.39 -6.76 3.60
C LEU A 59 20.23 -7.14 4.82
N GLN A 60 20.16 -8.38 5.28
CA GLN A 60 20.93 -8.85 6.44
C GLN A 60 22.45 -8.87 6.18
N THR A 61 22.88 -9.02 4.93
CA THR A 61 24.30 -8.94 4.57
C THR A 61 24.85 -7.53 4.79
N VAL A 62 24.07 -6.49 4.45
CA VAL A 62 24.49 -5.08 4.57
C VAL A 62 24.17 -4.52 5.96
N TYR A 63 23.02 -4.89 6.53
CA TYR A 63 22.48 -4.38 7.80
C TYR A 63 22.15 -5.54 8.76
N PRO A 64 23.16 -6.26 9.29
CA PRO A 64 22.93 -7.45 10.12
C PRO A 64 22.25 -7.18 11.47
N ASN A 65 22.21 -5.91 11.90
CA ASN A 65 21.63 -5.50 13.18
C ASN A 65 20.23 -4.87 13.03
N TYR A 66 19.69 -4.77 11.82
CA TYR A 66 18.35 -4.22 11.60
C TYR A 66 17.31 -5.34 11.64
N GLU A 67 16.15 -5.03 12.19
CA GLU A 67 15.04 -5.97 12.25
C GLU A 67 14.41 -6.16 10.86
N PHE A 68 13.69 -7.27 10.69
CA PHE A 68 13.02 -7.62 9.44
C PHE A 68 11.62 -8.15 9.74
N ILE A 69 10.62 -7.61 9.04
CA ILE A 69 9.23 -8.05 9.06
C ILE A 69 8.84 -8.29 7.59
N GLY A 70 8.71 -9.54 7.19
CA GLY A 70 8.19 -9.92 5.87
C GLY A 70 6.88 -10.69 6.00
N GLU A 71 6.03 -10.63 4.98
CA GLU A 71 4.77 -11.36 4.93
C GLU A 71 4.95 -12.87 5.18
N GLU A 72 5.91 -13.48 4.48
CA GLU A 72 6.10 -14.95 4.47
C GLU A 72 6.78 -15.46 5.74
N THR A 73 7.56 -14.60 6.41
CA THR A 73 8.28 -14.93 7.65
C THR A 73 7.63 -14.40 8.92
N TRP A 74 6.54 -13.62 8.80
CA TRP A 74 5.81 -13.10 9.95
C TRP A 74 5.22 -14.23 10.81
N LYS A 75 5.25 -14.03 12.12
CA LYS A 75 4.70 -14.96 13.10
C LYS A 75 3.93 -14.20 14.18
N PRO A 76 2.86 -14.79 14.75
CA PRO A 76 2.14 -14.20 15.87
C PRO A 76 3.09 -13.79 17.00
N GLY A 77 2.97 -12.53 17.42
CA GLY A 77 3.81 -11.94 18.47
C GLY A 77 4.99 -11.11 17.96
N MET A 78 5.32 -11.16 16.67
CA MET A 78 6.23 -10.18 16.06
C MET A 78 5.56 -8.81 16.03
N LYS A 79 6.23 -7.80 16.59
CA LYS A 79 5.72 -6.42 16.68
C LYS A 79 6.76 -5.45 16.16
N LEU A 80 6.28 -4.38 15.55
CA LEU A 80 7.12 -3.25 15.16
C LEU A 80 7.64 -2.53 16.41
N THR A 81 8.96 -2.40 16.51
CA THR A 81 9.63 -1.72 17.62
C THR A 81 10.14 -0.34 17.20
N ASP A 82 10.87 0.34 18.07
CA ASP A 82 11.56 1.60 17.72
C ASP A 82 12.88 1.33 16.97
N ALA A 83 13.33 0.07 16.90
CA ALA A 83 14.54 -0.29 16.17
C ALA A 83 14.40 -0.05 14.66
N PRO A 84 15.52 0.14 13.94
CA PRO A 84 15.53 0.11 12.48
C PRO A 84 14.96 -1.21 11.96
N THR A 85 13.87 -1.15 11.19
CA THR A 85 13.17 -2.34 10.69
C THR A 85 12.92 -2.22 9.19
N PHE A 86 13.31 -3.25 8.43
CA PHE A 86 12.82 -3.44 7.07
C PHE A 86 11.47 -4.14 7.11
N ILE A 87 10.49 -3.60 6.40
CA ILE A 87 9.16 -4.19 6.26
C ILE A 87 8.91 -4.47 4.78
N VAL A 88 8.61 -5.73 4.44
CA VAL A 88 8.64 -6.22 3.06
C VAL A 88 7.38 -7.01 2.72
N ASP A 89 6.77 -6.67 1.60
CA ASP A 89 5.82 -7.52 0.89
C ASP A 89 6.50 -7.98 -0.41
N PRO A 90 6.81 -9.27 -0.58
CA PRO A 90 7.46 -9.77 -1.79
C PRO A 90 6.58 -9.62 -3.04
N ILE A 91 5.27 -9.81 -2.94
CA ILE A 91 4.30 -9.70 -4.05
C ILE A 91 2.94 -9.19 -3.53
N ASP A 92 2.81 -7.87 -3.40
CA ASP A 92 1.52 -7.25 -3.13
C ASP A 92 0.64 -7.36 -4.38
N GLY A 93 -0.58 -7.84 -4.20
CA GLY A 93 -1.48 -8.22 -5.28
C GLY A 93 -1.30 -9.67 -5.75
N THR A 94 -1.01 -10.59 -4.85
CA THR A 94 -0.95 -12.06 -5.06
C THR A 94 -2.11 -12.60 -5.92
N THR A 95 -3.34 -12.13 -5.68
CA THR A 95 -4.52 -12.52 -6.48
C THR A 95 -4.44 -11.99 -7.91
N ASN A 96 -3.97 -10.75 -8.09
CA ASN A 96 -3.74 -10.17 -9.41
C ASN A 96 -2.65 -10.93 -10.17
N PHE A 97 -1.56 -11.28 -9.49
CA PHE A 97 -0.47 -12.06 -10.05
C PHE A 97 -0.95 -13.41 -10.56
N LEU A 98 -1.77 -14.11 -9.77
CA LEU A 98 -2.38 -15.38 -10.14
C LEU A 98 -3.25 -15.29 -11.42
N HIS A 99 -3.96 -14.18 -11.58
CA HIS A 99 -4.87 -13.95 -12.71
C HIS A 99 -4.21 -13.22 -13.90
N GLY A 100 -2.94 -12.84 -13.79
CA GLY A 100 -2.23 -12.07 -14.81
C GLY A 100 -2.72 -10.62 -14.94
N PHE A 101 -3.36 -10.07 -13.91
CA PHE A 101 -3.74 -8.66 -13.88
C PHE A 101 -2.50 -7.81 -13.52
N PRO A 102 -2.13 -6.78 -14.30
CA PRO A 102 -0.80 -6.13 -14.22
C PRO A 102 -0.68 -5.11 -13.07
N HIS A 103 -1.39 -5.33 -11.97
CA HIS A 103 -1.38 -4.48 -10.78
C HIS A 103 -0.80 -5.28 -9.61
N VAL A 104 0.50 -5.54 -9.72
CA VAL A 104 1.29 -6.38 -8.83
C VAL A 104 2.62 -5.68 -8.61
N CYS A 105 3.13 -5.68 -7.38
CA CYS A 105 4.40 -5.03 -7.08
C CYS A 105 5.17 -5.73 -5.97
N ILE A 106 6.47 -5.43 -5.88
CA ILE A 106 7.21 -5.59 -4.63
C ILE A 106 7.14 -4.30 -3.82
N SER A 107 6.91 -4.41 -2.51
CA SER A 107 6.86 -3.29 -1.56
C SER A 107 7.99 -3.42 -0.54
N LEU A 108 8.87 -2.41 -0.49
CA LEU A 108 10.03 -2.37 0.40
C LEU A 108 10.01 -1.08 1.23
N GLY A 109 9.70 -1.23 2.52
CA GLY A 109 9.70 -0.14 3.49
C GLY A 109 10.88 -0.24 4.45
N PHE A 110 11.40 0.91 4.85
CA PHE A 110 12.28 1.03 6.01
C PHE A 110 11.65 1.96 7.04
N VAL A 111 11.56 1.47 8.27
CA VAL A 111 10.89 2.12 9.39
C VAL A 111 11.90 2.35 10.51
N LEU A 112 11.88 3.56 11.08
CA LEU A 112 12.70 3.96 12.22
C LEU A 112 11.81 4.65 13.25
N ASP A 113 11.92 4.29 14.53
CA ASP A 113 11.06 4.84 15.59
C ASP A 113 9.56 4.72 15.25
N LYS A 114 9.17 3.59 14.62
CA LYS A 114 7.84 3.32 14.05
C LYS A 114 7.37 4.27 12.94
N ILE A 115 8.24 5.13 12.40
CA ILE A 115 7.95 6.06 11.32
C ILE A 115 8.51 5.52 10.00
N PRO A 116 7.70 5.39 8.93
CA PRO A 116 8.21 5.07 7.61
C PRO A 116 9.14 6.17 7.08
N SER A 117 10.41 5.83 6.86
CA SER A 117 11.46 6.79 6.49
C SER A 117 12.02 6.59 5.08
N VAL A 118 11.93 5.39 4.52
CA VAL A 118 12.23 5.10 3.10
C VAL A 118 11.16 4.16 2.56
N GLY A 119 10.66 4.43 1.35
CA GLY A 119 9.71 3.58 0.66
C GLY A 119 10.10 3.36 -0.79
N VAL A 120 10.12 2.11 -1.23
CA VAL A 120 10.34 1.71 -2.61
C VAL A 120 9.26 0.71 -3.01
N ILE A 121 8.47 1.04 -4.03
CA ILE A 121 7.45 0.16 -4.61
C ILE A 121 7.72 0.02 -6.10
N TYR A 122 7.85 -1.22 -6.58
CA TYR A 122 8.12 -1.49 -8.00
C TYR A 122 7.09 -2.43 -8.59
N ASN A 123 6.34 -1.95 -9.59
CA ASN A 123 5.50 -2.79 -10.43
C ASN A 123 6.30 -3.23 -11.66
N PRO A 124 6.71 -4.51 -11.76
CA PRO A 124 7.55 -4.97 -12.87
C PRO A 124 6.78 -5.19 -14.17
N PHE A 125 5.44 -5.31 -14.13
CA PHE A 125 4.61 -5.50 -15.33
C PHE A 125 4.34 -4.19 -16.07
N LEU A 126 4.32 -3.07 -15.34
CA LEU A 126 4.20 -1.72 -15.90
C LEU A 126 5.53 -0.97 -15.96
N ASP A 127 6.59 -1.56 -15.39
CA ASP A 127 7.93 -0.98 -15.19
C ASP A 127 7.85 0.42 -14.55
N GLU A 128 7.06 0.50 -13.47
CA GLU A 128 6.84 1.71 -12.67
C GLU A 128 7.52 1.57 -11.31
N LEU A 129 8.47 2.46 -11.02
CA LEU A 129 9.18 2.53 -9.76
C LEU A 129 8.79 3.80 -8.99
N TYR A 130 8.13 3.62 -7.85
CA TYR A 130 7.81 4.67 -6.89
C TYR A 130 8.84 4.64 -5.75
N THR A 131 9.36 5.82 -5.39
CA THR A 131 10.40 5.96 -4.36
C THR A 131 10.17 7.19 -3.51
N ALA A 132 10.54 7.11 -2.23
CA ALA A 132 10.57 8.24 -1.33
C ALA A 132 11.62 8.06 -0.24
N ILE A 133 12.19 9.18 0.19
CA ILE A 133 13.04 9.29 1.38
C ILE A 133 12.48 10.43 2.22
N GLN A 134 12.39 10.23 3.53
CA GLN A 134 11.93 11.24 4.47
C GLN A 134 12.63 12.60 4.27
N GLY A 135 11.84 13.64 4.04
CA GLY A 135 12.30 15.01 3.80
C GLY A 135 12.86 15.29 2.39
N GLN A 136 12.83 14.32 1.47
CA GLN A 136 13.38 14.48 0.11
C GLN A 136 12.32 14.44 -1.00
N GLY A 137 11.06 14.20 -0.65
CA GLY A 137 9.95 14.08 -1.59
C GLY A 137 9.81 12.68 -2.18
N ALA A 138 8.67 12.47 -2.85
CA ALA A 138 8.35 11.23 -3.53
C ALA A 138 8.48 11.36 -5.06
N PHE A 139 8.84 10.27 -5.72
CA PHE A 139 9.12 10.25 -7.15
C PHE A 139 8.60 8.99 -7.83
N LEU A 140 8.21 9.14 -9.10
CA LEU A 140 7.87 8.07 -10.02
C LEU A 140 8.87 8.04 -11.18
N LYS A 141 9.43 6.87 -11.45
CA LYS A 141 10.24 6.58 -12.63
C LYS A 141 9.51 5.56 -13.50
N ARG A 142 9.49 5.84 -14.80
CA ARG A 142 8.91 5.01 -15.86
C ARG A 142 9.95 4.75 -16.95
N PRO A 143 9.72 3.77 -17.84
CA PRO A 143 10.67 3.42 -18.89
C PRO A 143 10.81 4.60 -19.85
N GLN A 144 12.04 4.94 -20.21
CA GLN A 144 12.37 6.01 -21.16
C GLN A 144 11.75 7.38 -20.81
N LYS A 145 11.40 7.60 -19.54
CA LYS A 145 10.92 8.89 -19.02
C LYS A 145 11.86 9.38 -17.92
N GLU A 146 11.96 10.70 -17.80
CA GLU A 146 12.62 11.30 -16.65
C GLU A 146 11.86 10.96 -15.36
N ARG A 147 12.59 10.92 -14.25
CA ARG A 147 12.01 10.78 -12.92
C ARG A 147 11.13 12.01 -12.63
N VAL A 148 9.86 11.80 -12.32
CA VAL A 148 8.88 12.86 -12.03
C VAL A 148 8.64 12.92 -10.53
N LYS A 149 8.59 14.13 -9.96
CA LYS A 149 8.22 14.36 -8.56
C LYS A 149 6.70 14.24 -8.39
N LEU A 150 6.25 13.62 -7.30
CA LEU A 150 4.84 13.49 -6.97
C LEU A 150 4.32 14.70 -6.16
N PRO A 151 3.03 15.05 -6.28
CA PRO A 151 2.05 14.48 -7.22
C PRO A 151 2.33 14.85 -8.68
N ILE A 152 1.81 14.06 -9.61
CA ILE A 152 2.07 14.21 -11.06
C ILE A 152 1.41 15.50 -11.59
N ARG A 153 0.18 15.78 -11.16
CA ARG A 153 -0.57 16.98 -11.58
C ARG A 153 -0.22 18.15 -10.66
N GLN A 154 0.27 19.24 -11.26
CA GLN A 154 0.60 20.48 -10.54
C GLN A 154 -0.03 21.72 -11.21
N PRO A 155 -0.48 22.72 -10.43
CA PRO A 155 -0.53 22.71 -8.96
C PRO A 155 -1.56 21.71 -8.42
N ALA A 156 -1.39 21.27 -7.17
CA ALA A 156 -2.38 20.41 -6.50
C ALA A 156 -3.71 21.16 -6.33
N GLU A 157 -4.83 20.49 -6.58
CA GLU A 157 -6.17 21.06 -6.43
C GLU A 157 -6.73 20.81 -5.03
N PRO A 158 -7.52 21.74 -4.46
CA PRO A 158 -8.25 21.52 -3.22
C PRO A 158 -9.10 20.24 -3.27
N LEU A 159 -9.31 19.61 -2.12
CA LEU A 159 -10.32 18.57 -1.98
C LEU A 159 -11.67 19.22 -1.66
N GLY A 160 -12.65 18.97 -2.53
CA GLY A 160 -14.00 19.49 -2.43
C GLY A 160 -14.92 18.56 -1.64
N ASP A 161 -16.12 18.32 -2.18
CA ASP A 161 -17.04 17.34 -1.62
C ASP A 161 -16.79 15.94 -2.18
N LEU A 162 -17.23 14.90 -1.45
CA LEU A 162 -16.97 13.50 -1.84
C LEU A 162 -17.46 13.18 -3.27
N ASN A 163 -18.54 13.82 -3.72
CA ASN A 163 -19.10 13.62 -5.07
C ASN A 163 -18.15 14.03 -6.21
N THR A 164 -17.07 14.76 -5.91
CA THR A 164 -16.06 15.15 -6.90
C THR A 164 -14.83 14.25 -6.90
N THR A 165 -14.83 13.19 -6.09
CA THR A 165 -13.62 12.40 -5.81
C THR A 165 -13.63 11.00 -6.41
N LEU A 166 -12.44 10.51 -6.75
CA LEU A 166 -12.15 9.15 -7.17
C LEU A 166 -11.48 8.40 -6.02
N ILE A 167 -12.16 7.37 -5.49
CA ILE A 167 -11.72 6.64 -4.29
C ILE A 167 -11.42 5.18 -4.64
N ALA A 168 -10.30 4.65 -4.14
CA ALA A 168 -10.06 3.21 -4.12
C ALA A 168 -10.44 2.59 -2.77
N ALA A 169 -10.94 1.37 -2.79
CA ALA A 169 -11.16 0.54 -1.62
C ALA A 169 -11.31 -0.93 -2.05
N GLU A 170 -10.84 -1.85 -1.21
CA GLU A 170 -10.90 -3.29 -1.51
C GLU A 170 -11.90 -4.04 -0.63
N TRP A 171 -12.45 -5.11 -1.19
CA TRP A 171 -13.36 -6.02 -0.49
C TRP A 171 -12.68 -6.76 0.66
N GLY A 172 -11.34 -6.84 0.68
CA GLY A 172 -10.56 -7.63 1.64
C GLY A 172 -10.73 -9.14 1.42
N THR A 173 -10.38 -9.95 2.42
CA THR A 173 -10.50 -11.42 2.41
C THR A 173 -11.78 -11.91 3.10
N ASP A 174 -12.29 -11.17 4.09
CA ASP A 174 -13.55 -11.47 4.77
C ASP A 174 -14.73 -11.46 3.78
N ARG A 175 -15.60 -12.46 3.84
CA ARG A 175 -16.81 -12.59 2.99
C ARG A 175 -18.10 -12.63 3.80
N TYR A 176 -17.99 -12.44 5.11
CA TYR A 176 -19.08 -12.44 6.07
C TYR A 176 -18.61 -11.76 7.37
N GLY A 177 -19.55 -11.48 8.27
CA GLY A 177 -19.27 -10.88 9.58
C GLY A 177 -19.10 -9.37 9.52
N ASN A 178 -18.82 -8.79 10.70
CA ASN A 178 -18.87 -7.34 10.92
C ASN A 178 -18.02 -6.53 9.94
N ASN A 179 -16.77 -6.94 9.67
CA ASN A 179 -15.89 -6.19 8.77
C ASN A 179 -16.44 -6.14 7.34
N PHE A 180 -16.94 -7.28 6.84
CA PHE A 180 -17.57 -7.36 5.53
C PHE A 180 -18.83 -6.48 5.46
N ASP A 181 -19.69 -6.55 6.48
CA ASP A 181 -20.92 -5.76 6.53
C ASP A 181 -20.64 -4.25 6.54
N VAL A 182 -19.65 -3.80 7.33
CA VAL A 182 -19.22 -2.39 7.37
C VAL A 182 -18.68 -1.95 6.00
N LYS A 183 -17.86 -2.77 5.33
CA LYS A 183 -17.34 -2.47 3.99
C LYS A 183 -18.46 -2.35 2.96
N VAL A 184 -19.37 -3.34 2.89
CA VAL A 184 -20.50 -3.34 1.95
C VAL A 184 -21.39 -2.12 2.14
N GLN A 185 -21.72 -1.79 3.39
CA GLN A 185 -22.53 -0.61 3.70
C GLN A 185 -21.82 0.69 3.31
N THR A 186 -20.53 0.80 3.58
CA THR A 186 -19.72 1.98 3.21
C THR A 186 -19.64 2.14 1.70
N PHE A 187 -19.35 1.06 0.96
CA PHE A 187 -19.38 1.07 -0.51
C PHE A 187 -20.72 1.51 -1.07
N THR A 188 -21.81 0.96 -0.52
CA THR A 188 -23.16 1.31 -0.95
C THR A 188 -23.43 2.80 -0.77
N LYS A 189 -23.07 3.37 0.38
CA LYS A 189 -23.26 4.79 0.66
C LYS A 189 -22.35 5.67 -0.20
N LEU A 190 -21.09 5.30 -0.42
CA LEU A 190 -20.20 6.07 -1.30
C LEU A 190 -20.75 6.15 -2.73
N ALA A 191 -21.30 5.05 -3.25
CA ALA A 191 -21.81 4.96 -4.61
C ALA A 191 -23.22 5.54 -4.80
N ALA A 192 -24.09 5.43 -3.80
CA ALA A 192 -25.49 5.82 -3.92
C ALA A 192 -25.66 7.32 -4.20
N ALA A 193 -26.72 7.67 -4.93
CA ALA A 193 -27.08 9.05 -5.22
C ALA A 193 -27.34 9.86 -3.94
N GLN A 194 -27.02 11.15 -3.95
CA GLN A 194 -27.20 12.03 -2.78
C GLN A 194 -28.64 12.08 -2.27
N GLN A 195 -29.62 12.09 -3.18
CA GLN A 195 -31.05 12.05 -2.83
C GLN A 195 -31.49 10.78 -2.08
N ASN A 196 -30.68 9.71 -2.15
CA ASN A 196 -30.91 8.45 -1.45
C ASN A 196 -30.03 8.32 -0.19
N GLY A 197 -29.38 9.40 0.26
CA GLY A 197 -28.50 9.40 1.42
C GLY A 197 -27.09 8.86 1.16
N GLY A 198 -26.66 8.78 -0.10
CA GLY A 198 -25.28 8.43 -0.47
C GLY A 198 -24.40 9.65 -0.77
N SER A 199 -23.13 9.41 -1.06
CA SER A 199 -22.13 10.45 -1.39
C SER A 199 -22.02 10.71 -2.89
N MET A 200 -22.42 9.75 -3.72
CA MET A 200 -22.27 9.79 -5.18
C MET A 200 -20.86 10.20 -5.61
N VAL A 201 -19.83 9.53 -5.04
CA VAL A 201 -18.44 9.75 -5.46
C VAL A 201 -18.31 9.57 -6.97
N HIS A 202 -17.41 10.30 -7.63
CA HIS A 202 -17.26 10.23 -9.09
C HIS A 202 -17.04 8.80 -9.56
N SER A 203 -16.25 8.03 -8.81
CA SER A 203 -16.10 6.60 -9.04
C SER A 203 -15.43 5.88 -7.88
N LEU A 204 -15.60 4.57 -7.86
CA LEU A 204 -14.86 3.66 -6.98
C LEU A 204 -13.90 2.80 -7.81
N ARG A 205 -12.77 2.41 -7.21
CA ARG A 205 -11.81 1.44 -7.75
C ARG A 205 -11.54 0.35 -6.71
N ALA A 206 -11.38 -0.87 -7.19
CA ALA A 206 -10.84 -2.01 -6.46
C ALA A 206 -9.80 -2.63 -7.39
N LEU A 207 -8.52 -2.32 -7.15
CA LEU A 207 -7.41 -2.63 -8.05
C LEU A 207 -6.59 -3.82 -7.56
N GLY A 208 -6.73 -4.21 -6.29
CA GLY A 208 -6.20 -5.45 -5.74
C GLY A 208 -4.74 -5.42 -5.28
N SER A 209 -4.12 -4.24 -5.12
CA SER A 209 -2.82 -4.06 -4.46
C SER A 209 -2.85 -2.80 -3.60
N ALA A 210 -2.60 -2.97 -2.30
CA ALA A 210 -2.66 -1.87 -1.34
C ALA A 210 -1.53 -0.86 -1.56
N ALA A 211 -0.33 -1.35 -1.82
CA ALA A 211 0.86 -0.55 -2.05
C ALA A 211 0.70 0.31 -3.32
N LEU A 212 0.17 -0.24 -4.41
CA LEU A 212 -0.08 0.52 -5.63
C LEU A 212 -1.27 1.47 -5.53
N ASN A 213 -2.31 1.12 -4.76
CA ASN A 213 -3.38 2.06 -4.43
C ASN A 213 -2.83 3.30 -3.68
N LEU A 214 -1.93 3.10 -2.71
CA LEU A 214 -1.22 4.20 -2.02
C LEU A 214 -0.38 5.04 -2.98
N CYS A 215 0.37 4.41 -3.88
CA CYS A 215 1.13 5.12 -4.93
C CYS A 215 0.23 5.95 -5.85
N ALA A 216 -0.97 5.45 -6.19
CA ALA A 216 -1.94 6.17 -7.01
C ALA A 216 -2.53 7.38 -6.28
N VAL A 217 -2.75 7.30 -4.96
CA VAL A 217 -3.11 8.45 -4.11
C VAL A 217 -1.97 9.46 -4.04
N ALA A 218 -0.74 9.01 -3.75
CA ALA A 218 0.44 9.87 -3.71
C ALA A 218 0.69 10.59 -5.06
N SER A 219 0.39 9.92 -6.17
CA SER A 219 0.49 10.50 -7.50
C SER A 219 -0.59 11.55 -7.81
N GLY A 220 -1.65 11.60 -7.02
CA GLY A 220 -2.85 12.41 -7.28
C GLY A 220 -3.78 11.81 -8.36
N GLY A 221 -3.58 10.54 -8.71
CA GLY A 221 -4.47 9.81 -9.64
C GLY A 221 -5.72 9.27 -8.95
N LEU A 222 -5.66 9.07 -7.63
CA LEU A 222 -6.78 8.85 -6.73
C LEU A 222 -6.84 9.99 -5.71
N ASP A 223 -8.02 10.36 -5.27
CA ASP A 223 -8.19 11.33 -4.18
C ASP A 223 -7.97 10.65 -2.82
N ALA A 224 -8.42 9.41 -2.68
CA ALA A 224 -8.25 8.63 -1.47
C ALA A 224 -8.21 7.11 -1.71
N TYR A 225 -7.68 6.41 -0.73
CA TYR A 225 -7.71 4.95 -0.63
C TYR A 225 -8.10 4.56 0.80
N TRP A 226 -9.14 3.74 0.93
CA TRP A 226 -9.64 3.26 2.21
C TRP A 226 -9.63 1.73 2.27
N GLU A 227 -8.95 1.18 3.27
CA GLU A 227 -8.96 -0.25 3.48
C GLU A 227 -8.78 -0.63 4.95
N GLY A 228 -9.48 -1.70 5.33
CA GLY A 228 -9.21 -2.44 6.55
C GLY A 228 -8.74 -3.84 6.24
N GLY A 229 -7.79 -4.32 7.04
CA GLY A 229 -7.19 -5.66 6.93
C GLY A 229 -5.82 -5.67 6.29
N CYS A 230 -5.23 -4.51 5.99
CA CYS A 230 -3.86 -4.41 5.48
C CYS A 230 -2.83 -4.69 6.59
N TRP A 231 -1.72 -5.34 6.28
CA TRP A 231 -0.60 -5.52 7.20
C TRP A 231 0.40 -4.38 7.08
N ALA A 232 1.42 -4.39 7.95
CA ALA A 232 2.47 -3.38 7.91
C ALA A 232 3.22 -3.39 6.57
N TRP A 233 3.40 -4.55 5.96
CA TRP A 233 4.09 -4.71 4.67
C TRP A 233 3.32 -4.13 3.48
N ASP A 234 1.99 -4.20 3.51
CA ASP A 234 1.11 -3.59 2.52
C ASP A 234 1.23 -2.05 2.48
N VAL A 235 1.54 -1.41 3.62
CA VAL A 235 1.42 0.05 3.77
C VAL A 235 2.73 0.78 4.05
N ALA A 236 3.74 0.15 4.65
CA ALA A 236 4.92 0.86 5.15
C ALA A 236 5.63 1.69 4.06
N ALA A 237 5.92 1.07 2.90
CA ALA A 237 6.57 1.77 1.79
C ALA A 237 5.66 2.84 1.18
N GLY A 238 4.39 2.49 0.92
CA GLY A 238 3.40 3.38 0.32
C GLY A 238 3.07 4.59 1.21
N TRP A 239 3.13 4.43 2.53
CA TRP A 239 2.92 5.51 3.49
C TRP A 239 4.08 6.52 3.46
N CYS A 240 5.33 6.06 3.41
CA CYS A 240 6.46 6.97 3.20
C CYS A 240 6.28 7.77 1.90
N ILE A 241 5.89 7.10 0.81
CA ILE A 241 5.63 7.71 -0.49
C ILE A 241 4.49 8.73 -0.43
N LEU A 242 3.39 8.40 0.26
CA LEU A 242 2.25 9.28 0.46
C LEU A 242 2.63 10.55 1.23
N ASN A 243 3.31 10.40 2.37
CA ASN A 243 3.72 11.54 3.21
C ASN A 243 4.66 12.48 2.45
N GLU A 244 5.63 11.92 1.74
CA GLU A 244 6.61 12.69 0.96
C GLU A 244 6.02 13.31 -0.32
N ALA A 245 4.87 12.81 -0.79
CA ALA A 245 4.04 13.49 -1.80
C ALA A 245 3.16 14.60 -1.20
N GLY A 246 3.08 14.72 0.12
CA GLY A 246 2.25 15.69 0.85
C GLY A 246 0.82 15.20 1.17
N GLY A 247 0.55 13.91 0.99
CA GLY A 247 -0.69 13.29 1.44
C GLY A 247 -0.71 13.08 2.96
N ILE A 248 -1.85 12.60 3.47
CA ILE A 248 -2.02 12.23 4.87
C ILE A 248 -2.58 10.82 5.00
N MET A 249 -2.22 10.15 6.09
CA MET A 249 -2.82 8.88 6.52
C MET A 249 -3.66 9.10 7.77
N ALA A 250 -4.94 8.75 7.70
CA ALA A 250 -5.82 8.63 8.85
C ALA A 250 -6.22 7.16 9.04
N GLY A 251 -6.83 6.83 10.18
CA GLY A 251 -7.34 5.50 10.45
C GLY A 251 -8.57 5.19 9.60
N GLY A 252 -8.70 3.91 9.24
CA GLY A 252 -9.85 3.42 8.47
C GLY A 252 -11.17 3.44 9.25
N ASN A 253 -11.12 3.63 10.57
CA ASN A 253 -12.29 3.81 11.44
C ASN A 253 -12.45 5.29 11.85
N PRO A 254 -13.69 5.76 12.07
CA PRO A 254 -13.94 7.10 12.58
C PRO A 254 -13.19 7.43 13.86
N GLY A 255 -12.56 8.61 13.87
CA GLY A 255 -11.93 9.24 15.04
C GLY A 255 -10.44 8.93 15.24
N ASP A 256 -9.84 8.06 14.42
CA ASP A 256 -8.42 7.73 14.51
C ASP A 256 -7.59 8.60 13.57
N TRP A 257 -7.01 9.68 14.08
CA TRP A 257 -6.14 10.58 13.30
C TRP A 257 -4.67 10.18 13.28
N GLN A 258 -4.26 9.22 14.11
CA GLN A 258 -2.87 8.83 14.28
C GLN A 258 -2.74 7.31 14.29
N PRO A 259 -3.14 6.63 13.19
CA PRO A 259 -2.97 5.19 13.09
C PRO A 259 -1.48 4.84 13.18
N THR A 260 -1.18 3.64 13.67
CA THR A 260 0.17 3.07 13.62
C THR A 260 0.36 2.27 12.35
N VAL A 261 1.61 2.07 11.92
CA VAL A 261 1.94 1.27 10.71
C VAL A 261 1.40 -0.16 10.78
N ASP A 262 1.33 -0.73 11.98
CA ASP A 262 0.77 -2.04 12.29
C ASP A 262 -0.72 -2.01 12.70
N GLY A 263 -1.42 -0.88 12.52
CA GLY A 263 -2.80 -0.65 12.98
C GLY A 263 -3.90 -1.27 12.11
N ARG A 264 -3.56 -1.86 10.97
CA ARG A 264 -4.42 -2.63 10.05
C ARG A 264 -5.56 -1.89 9.33
N LEU A 265 -5.76 -0.61 9.60
CA LEU A 265 -6.95 0.14 9.19
C LEU A 265 -6.55 1.55 8.72
N PHE A 266 -6.72 1.83 7.43
CA PHE A 266 -6.12 3.02 6.82
C PHE A 266 -7.09 3.78 5.90
N LEU A 267 -6.96 5.10 5.92
CA LEU A 267 -7.55 6.05 4.98
C LEU A 267 -6.43 6.99 4.52
N ALA A 268 -5.89 6.72 3.35
CA ALA A 268 -4.92 7.58 2.68
C ALA A 268 -5.64 8.65 1.87
N VAL A 269 -5.15 9.89 1.95
CA VAL A 269 -5.70 11.04 1.22
C VAL A 269 -4.56 11.79 0.53
N ARG A 270 -4.73 12.12 -0.75
CA ARG A 270 -3.70 12.78 -1.55
C ARG A 270 -3.35 14.17 -1.01
N LEU A 271 -2.25 14.74 -1.51
CA LEU A 271 -1.95 16.16 -1.31
C LEU A 271 -3.10 17.03 -1.83
N ALA A 272 -3.53 17.98 -1.00
CA ALA A 272 -4.38 19.09 -1.39
C ALA A 272 -4.00 20.36 -0.60
N PRO A 273 -4.02 21.55 -1.21
CA PRO A 273 -3.74 22.81 -0.51
C PRO A 273 -4.77 23.13 0.59
N SER A 274 -5.96 22.54 0.53
CA SER A 274 -7.00 22.58 1.56
C SER A 274 -7.95 21.38 1.39
N GLY A 275 -8.72 21.06 2.44
CA GLY A 275 -9.79 20.07 2.38
C GLY A 275 -9.41 18.65 2.82
N GLN A 276 -8.14 18.35 3.15
CA GLN A 276 -7.74 16.99 3.54
C GLN A 276 -8.43 16.52 4.83
N LYS A 277 -8.55 17.40 5.84
CA LYS A 277 -9.17 17.03 7.12
C LYS A 277 -10.68 16.90 6.97
N GLU A 278 -11.29 17.86 6.30
CA GLU A 278 -12.72 17.87 6.00
C GLU A 278 -13.12 16.66 5.16
N PHE A 279 -12.26 16.22 4.23
CA PHE A 279 -12.46 14.99 3.47
C PHE A 279 -12.47 13.76 4.39
N VAL A 280 -11.50 13.63 5.30
CA VAL A 280 -11.45 12.50 6.26
C VAL A 280 -12.71 12.46 7.12
N GLU A 281 -13.13 13.61 7.67
CA GLU A 281 -14.34 13.72 8.50
C GLU A 281 -15.59 13.32 7.71
N LYS A 282 -15.76 13.84 6.49
CA LYS A 282 -16.88 13.46 5.61
C LYS A 282 -16.86 11.97 5.26
N PHE A 283 -15.68 11.40 5.00
CA PHE A 283 -15.56 9.98 4.71
C PHE A 283 -15.95 9.13 5.94
N TRP A 284 -15.54 9.54 7.13
CA TRP A 284 -15.96 8.90 8.37
C TRP A 284 -17.47 9.04 8.64
N ASP A 285 -18.10 10.15 8.27
CA ASP A 285 -19.56 10.29 8.33
C ASP A 285 -20.28 9.26 7.44
N VAL A 286 -19.68 8.89 6.29
CA VAL A 286 -20.20 7.83 5.43
C VAL A 286 -20.17 6.48 6.13
N ILE A 287 -19.06 6.15 6.80
CA ILE A 287 -18.96 4.95 7.64
C ILE A 287 -19.99 5.01 8.78
N GLY A 288 -20.17 6.18 9.38
CA GLY A 288 -21.08 6.43 10.49
C GLY A 288 -20.65 5.66 11.75
N ASN A 289 -21.56 4.86 12.31
CA ASN A 289 -21.26 4.05 13.50
C ASN A 289 -20.57 2.71 13.18
N GLY A 290 -20.30 2.41 11.91
CA GLY A 290 -19.58 1.21 11.52
C GLY A 290 -18.14 1.23 12.06
N ARG A 291 -17.68 0.09 12.58
CA ARG A 291 -16.29 -0.07 13.02
C ARG A 291 -15.76 -1.42 12.58
N MET A 292 -14.68 -1.42 11.80
CA MET A 292 -13.94 -2.64 11.49
C MET A 292 -13.03 -3.00 12.66
N VAL A 293 -12.85 -4.30 12.91
CA VAL A 293 -11.99 -4.83 13.96
C VAL A 293 -11.11 -5.91 13.35
N TYR A 294 -9.80 -5.71 13.40
CA TYR A 294 -8.80 -6.70 13.02
C TYR A 294 -7.94 -7.01 14.25
N GLU A 295 -7.65 -8.29 14.44
CA GLU A 295 -6.66 -8.72 15.42
C GLU A 295 -5.26 -8.42 14.84
N SER A 296 -4.35 -8.04 15.73
CA SER A 296 -2.94 -7.71 15.44
C SER A 296 -2.01 -8.75 16.01
#